data_AF-A0A7W0USE2-F1
#
_entry.id   AF-A0A7W0USE2-F1
#
_cell.length_a   1.000
_cell.length_b   1.000
_cell.length_c   1.000
_cell.angle_alpha   90.00
_cell.angle_beta   90.00
_cell.angle_gamma   90.00
#
_symmetry.space_group_name_H-M   'P 1'
#
loop_
_entity.id
_entity.type
_entity.pdbx_description
1 polymer ?
#
loop_
_entity_poly.entity_id
_entity_poly.type
_entity_poly.pdbx_seq_one_letter_code
_entity_poly.pdbx_strand_id
1 'polypeptide(L)' 'MEDPRLTLRTRFEDFVDIVGGRKDPRRLLATGRLRPRGDLRWVWRSREMFPPL' A
#
# COMPACT_ATOMS: atom_id res chain seq x y z
N MET A 1 7.23 -10.39 19.60
CA MET A 1 5.93 -10.47 18.93
C MET A 1 5.74 -9.17 18.19
N GLU A 2 5.72 -9.19 16.86
CA GLU A 2 5.49 -7.96 16.08
C GLU A 2 4.01 -7.59 16.14
N ASP A 3 3.73 -6.32 16.47
CA ASP A 3 2.38 -5.73 16.46
C ASP A 3 2.31 -4.65 15.37
N PRO A 4 2.03 -5.04 14.11
CA PRO A 4 2.03 -4.12 12.99
C PRO A 4 0.83 -3.18 13.07
N ARG A 5 1.10 -1.86 13.16
CA ARG A 5 0.06 -0.82 13.16
C ARG A 5 -0.71 -0.74 11.84
N LEU A 6 -0.12 -1.22 10.75
CA LEU A 6 -0.69 -1.26 9.41
C LEU A 6 -0.19 -2.51 8.67
N THR A 7 -1.11 -3.20 8.00
CA THR A 7 -0.79 -4.30 7.09
C THR A 7 -1.40 -4.03 5.73
N LEU A 8 -0.61 -4.21 4.66
CA LEU A 8 -1.06 -4.06 3.28
C LEU A 8 -1.20 -5.45 2.64
N ARG A 9 -2.42 -5.80 2.21
CA ARG A 9 -2.69 -7.05 1.51
C ARG A 9 -2.93 -6.79 0.03
N THR A 10 -2.22 -7.50 -0.84
CA THR A 10 -2.35 -7.40 -2.29
C THR A 10 -1.99 -8.73 -2.95
N ARG A 11 -2.19 -8.85 -4.26
CA ARG A 11 -1.62 -9.95 -5.05
C ARG A 11 -0.12 -9.77 -5.21
N PHE A 12 0.61 -10.88 -5.30
CA PHE A 12 2.06 -10.84 -5.46
C PHE A 12 2.50 -10.07 -6.71
N GLU A 13 1.83 -10.28 -7.85
CA GLU A 13 2.10 -9.57 -9.10
C GLU A 13 1.96 -8.06 -8.94
N ASP A 14 0.87 -7.62 -8.31
CA ASP A 14 0.64 -6.20 -8.02
C ASP A 14 1.72 -5.64 -7.08
N PHE A 15 2.19 -6.42 -6.09
CA PHE A 15 3.30 -6.01 -5.23
C PHE A 15 4.60 -5.82 -6.01
N VAL A 16 4.97 -6.78 -6.86
CA VAL A 16 6.18 -6.69 -7.69
C VAL A 16 6.09 -5.52 -8.67
N ASP A 17 4.91 -5.27 -9.24
CA ASP A 17 4.67 -4.12 -10.13
C ASP A 17 4.76 -2.78 -9.39
N ILE A 18 4.26 -2.68 -8.15
CA ILE A 18 4.39 -1.47 -7.32
C ILE A 18 5.86 -1.22 -7.00
N VAL A 19 6.57 -2.21 -6.47
CA VAL A 19 7.98 -2.08 -6.06
C VAL A 19 8.87 -1.77 -7.27
N GLY A 20 8.56 -2.33 -8.44
CA GLY A 20 9.25 -2.04 -9.69
C GLY A 20 8.82 -0.75 -10.38
N GLY A 21 7.95 0.07 -9.78
CA GLY A 21 7.49 1.34 -10.36
C GLY A 21 6.59 1.21 -11.60
N ARG A 22 6.11 0.01 -11.92
CA ARG A 22 5.25 -0.28 -13.09
C ARG A 22 3.78 0.02 -12.84
N LYS A 23 3.35 0.02 -11.57
CA LYS A 23 1.97 0.35 -11.16
C LYS A 23 1.96 1.40 -10.07
N ASP A 24 1.01 2.32 -10.17
CA ASP A 24 0.70 3.27 -9.11
C ASP A 24 -0.06 2.57 -7.97
N PRO A 25 0.50 2.49 -6.75
CA PRO A 25 -0.15 1.88 -5.59
C PRO A 25 -1.47 2.58 -5.21
N ARG A 26 -1.66 3.86 -5.55
CA ARG A 26 -2.90 4.61 -5.28
C ARG A 26 -4.06 4.10 -6.11
N ARG A 27 -3.81 3.77 -7.38
CA ARG A 27 -4.83 3.14 -8.24
C ARG A 27 -5.23 1.78 -7.69
N LEU A 28 -4.29 1.04 -7.13
CA LEU A 28 -4.57 -0.25 -6.50
C LEU A 28 -5.33 -0.11 -5.18
N LEU A 29 -5.07 0.94 -4.38
CA LEU A 29 -5.90 1.30 -3.24
C LEU A 29 -7.34 1.66 -3.67
N ALA A 30 -7.47 2.54 -4.68
CA ALA A 30 -8.76 3.00 -5.17
C ALA A 30 -9.62 1.88 -5.77
N THR A 31 -8.99 0.90 -6.41
CA THR A 31 -9.67 -0.29 -6.96
C THR A 31 -9.84 -1.43 -5.95
N GLY A 32 -9.37 -1.26 -4.71
CA GLY A 32 -9.44 -2.28 -3.66
C GLY A 32 -8.57 -3.51 -3.90
N ARG A 33 -7.57 -3.41 -4.79
CA ARG A 33 -6.55 -4.45 -5.04
C ARG A 33 -5.41 -4.40 -4.04
N LEU A 34 -5.06 -3.21 -3.57
CA LEU A 34 -4.23 -3.00 -2.38
C LEU A 34 -5.16 -2.70 -1.20
N ARG A 35 -5.20 -3.59 -0.20
CA ARG A 35 -6.14 -3.52 0.92
C ARG A 35 -5.39 -3.26 2.23
N PRO A 36 -5.49 -2.05 2.80
CA PRO A 36 -4.93 -1.77 4.10
C PRO A 36 -5.80 -2.37 5.22
N ARG A 37 -5.16 -2.86 6.27
CA ARG A 37 -5.75 -3.39 7.51
C ARG A 37 -5.03 -2.79 8.71
N GLY A 38 -5.75 -2.53 9.80
CA GLY A 38 -5.21 -1.83 10.97
C GLY A 38 -5.51 -0.33 10.95
N ASP A 39 -4.62 0.48 11.50
CA ASP A 39 -4.82 1.93 11.64
C ASP A 39 -4.48 2.67 10.33
N LEU A 40 -5.53 3.03 9.59
CA LEU A 40 -5.44 3.70 8.29
C LEU A 40 -4.79 5.09 8.33
N ARG A 41 -4.68 5.72 9.51
CA ARG A 41 -3.96 7.01 9.64
C ARG A 41 -2.49 6.84 9.25
N TRP A 42 -1.94 5.63 9.37
CA TRP A 42 -0.60 5.32 8.91
C TRP A 42 -0.48 5.29 7.39
N VAL A 43 -1.53 4.95 6.63
CA VAL A 43 -1.52 5.09 5.16
C VAL A 43 -1.35 6.57 4.78
N TRP A 44 -2.09 7.46 5.43
CA TRP A 44 -2.02 8.90 5.20
C TRP A 44 -0.71 9.52 5.67
N ARG A 45 -0.13 9.02 6.77
CA ARG A 45 1.17 9.46 7.28
C ARG A 45 2.33 8.96 6.42
N SER A 46 2.20 7.76 5.83
CA SER A 46 3.18 7.16 4.93
C SER A 46 3.08 7.67 3.49
N ARG A 47 2.51 8.86 3.26
CA ARG A 47 2.43 9.49 1.93
C ARG A 47 3.78 9.79 1.31
N GLU A 48 4.88 9.80 2.06
CA GLU A 48 6.24 9.87 1.51
C GLU A 48 6.79 8.51 1.07
N MET A 49 6.24 7.42 1.62
CA MET A 49 6.60 6.04 1.27
C MET A 49 6.02 5.61 -0.08
N PHE A 50 5.03 6.36 -0.58
CA PHE A 50 4.44 6.23 -1.91
C PHE A 50 4.73 7.54 -2.66
N PRO A 51 5.44 7.55 -3.80
CA PRO A 51 5.92 8.77 -4.47
C PRO A 51 4.80 9.82 -4.68
N PRO A 52 5.11 11.13 -4.74
CA PRO A 52 4.18 12.25 -4.47
C PRO A 52 2.99 12.35 -5.44
N LEU A 53 1.93 13.02 -4.94
CA LEU A 53 0.56 13.09 -5.50
C LEU A 53 0.53 13.49 -6.98
#